data_AF-A0A6A5DSI7-F1
#
_entry.id   AF-A0A6A5DSI7-F1
#
_cell.length_a   1.000
_cell.length_b   1.000
_cell.length_c   1.000
_cell.angle_alpha   90.00
_cell.angle_beta   90.00
_cell.angle_gamma   90.00
#
_symmetry.space_group_name_H-M   'P 1'
#
loop_
_entity.id
_entity.type
_entity.pdbx_description
1 polymer ?
#
loop_
_entity_poly.entity_id
_entity_poly.type
_entity_poly.pdbx_seq_one_letter_code
_entity_poly.pdbx_strand_id
1 'polypeptide(L)'
;MNKLQDILQTSEDNPDASGHPSTSTSWGLRQSAAQDEWRKARSHHLSCLLFCNVVPEKNCSHCTSPAIIRCRDCMPEEWLCTECDIHIHKKHTLHNRESCIGGIYKPIEPTVCCVKQNGGYTLVNQVCLLPTVRPVQLCTCDPATITESAGRAIIMVCINGQYDLHLPNLSCKLCLTQWTPDMSDLI
;
A
#
# COMPACT_ATOMS: atom_id res chain seq x y z
N MET A 1 54.22 9.70 -9.88
CA MET A 1 54.14 8.23 -9.87
C MET A 1 54.51 7.59 -8.52
N ASN A 2 54.81 8.34 -7.46
CA ASN A 2 55.24 7.74 -6.17
C ASN A 2 54.09 7.38 -5.22
N LYS A 3 52.93 8.04 -5.31
CA LYS A 3 51.76 7.73 -4.45
C LYS A 3 51.12 6.36 -4.71
N LEU A 4 51.37 5.75 -5.87
CA LEU A 4 50.84 4.42 -6.22
C LEU A 4 51.72 3.29 -5.68
N GLN A 5 53.02 3.53 -5.52
CA GLN A 5 53.95 2.56 -4.95
C GLN A 5 53.81 2.48 -3.42
N ASP A 6 53.60 3.62 -2.74
CA ASP A 6 53.36 3.66 -1.29
C ASP A 6 52.08 2.88 -0.88
N ILE A 7 51.04 2.88 -1.73
CA ILE A 7 49.79 2.14 -1.46
C ILE A 7 49.98 0.63 -1.62
N LEU A 8 50.83 0.20 -2.55
CA LEU A 8 51.13 -1.21 -2.80
C LEU A 8 52.08 -1.80 -1.75
N GLN A 9 52.88 -0.97 -1.09
CA GLN A 9 53.86 -1.41 -0.09
C GLN A 9 53.26 -1.57 1.31
N THR A 10 52.09 -0.97 1.58
CA THR A 10 51.37 -1.15 2.85
C THR A 10 50.52 -2.42 2.93
N SER A 11 50.47 -3.23 1.87
CA SER A 11 49.67 -4.47 1.83
C SER A 11 50.46 -5.76 2.04
N GLU A 12 51.77 -5.69 2.30
CA GLU A 12 52.57 -6.87 2.63
C GLU A 12 52.70 -7.03 4.15
N ASP A 13 52.23 -8.19 4.62
CA ASP A 13 52.44 -8.81 5.93
C ASP A 13 51.79 -8.17 7.17
N ASN A 14 50.49 -8.46 7.32
CA ASN A 14 49.97 -8.79 8.65
C ASN A 14 49.48 -10.25 8.63
N PRO A 15 50.15 -11.19 9.32
CA PRO A 15 49.62 -12.53 9.50
C PRO A 15 48.45 -12.42 10.48
N ASP A 16 47.24 -12.32 9.93
CA ASP A 16 46.01 -12.33 10.72
C ASP A 16 45.86 -13.73 11.34
N ALA A 17 46.20 -13.83 12.62
CA ALA A 17 46.03 -14.99 13.47
C ALA A 17 44.56 -15.18 13.91
N SER A 18 43.63 -14.99 12.98
CA SER A 18 42.22 -15.31 13.18
C SER A 18 41.76 -16.18 12.02
N GLY A 19 41.29 -17.38 12.33
CA GLY A 19 40.89 -18.41 11.36
C GLY A 19 39.63 -18.09 10.56
N HIS A 20 39.50 -16.88 10.03
CA HIS A 20 38.49 -16.55 9.04
C HIS A 20 39.03 -16.93 7.64
N PRO A 21 38.33 -17.79 6.89
CA PRO A 21 38.74 -18.12 5.54
C PRO A 21 38.77 -16.83 4.72
N SER A 22 39.98 -16.46 4.27
CA SER A 22 40.22 -15.36 3.36
C SER A 22 39.22 -15.42 2.20
N THR A 23 38.53 -14.30 1.96
CA THR A 23 37.55 -14.24 0.85
C THR A 23 38.29 -14.51 -0.45
N SER A 24 38.08 -15.71 -0.99
CA SER A 24 38.78 -16.17 -2.18
C SER A 24 38.60 -15.16 -3.32
N THR A 25 39.70 -14.83 -4.01
CA THR A 25 39.70 -14.02 -5.23
C THR A 25 38.89 -14.66 -6.36
N SER A 26 38.62 -15.97 -6.27
CA SER A 26 37.77 -16.71 -7.21
C SER A 26 36.28 -16.42 -7.00
N TRP A 27 35.65 -15.86 -8.04
CA TRP A 27 34.20 -15.67 -8.11
C TRP A 27 33.41 -16.96 -7.84
N GLY A 28 33.86 -18.09 -8.39
CA GLY A 28 33.17 -19.38 -8.21
C GLY A 28 33.15 -19.84 -6.76
N LEU A 29 34.23 -19.60 -6.01
CA LEU A 29 34.29 -19.92 -4.58
C LEU A 29 33.38 -19.00 -3.76
N ARG A 30 33.29 -17.71 -4.08
CA ARG A 30 32.33 -16.79 -3.44
C ARG A 30 30.88 -17.20 -3.71
N GLN A 31 30.56 -17.61 -4.94
CA GLN A 31 29.21 -18.05 -5.28
C GLN A 31 28.83 -19.35 -4.56
N SER A 32 29.75 -20.32 -4.47
CA SER A 32 29.51 -21.55 -3.70
C SER A 32 29.29 -21.25 -2.21
N ALA A 33 30.15 -20.44 -1.60
CA ALA A 33 30.02 -20.06 -0.19
C ALA A 33 28.68 -19.33 0.08
N ALA A 34 28.30 -18.40 -0.79
CA ALA A 34 27.01 -17.71 -0.67
C ALA A 34 25.82 -18.67 -0.80
N GLN A 35 25.90 -19.66 -1.70
CA GLN A 35 24.84 -20.68 -1.83
C GLN A 35 24.76 -21.58 -0.60
N ASP A 36 25.89 -21.97 -0.01
CA ASP A 36 25.91 -22.81 1.18
C ASP A 36 25.35 -22.06 2.40
N GLU A 37 25.73 -20.80 2.59
CA GLU A 37 25.14 -19.94 3.63
C GLU A 37 23.65 -19.70 3.39
N TRP A 38 23.24 -19.46 2.14
CA TRP A 38 21.82 -19.37 1.80
C TRP A 38 21.07 -20.66 2.15
N ARG A 39 21.61 -21.85 1.84
CA ARG A 39 20.97 -23.13 2.20
C ARG A 39 20.79 -23.29 3.71
N LYS A 40 21.78 -22.88 4.50
CA LYS A 40 21.71 -22.91 5.98
C LYS A 40 20.65 -21.94 6.50
N ALA A 41 20.59 -20.72 5.96
CA ALA A 41 19.69 -19.65 6.42
C ALA A 41 18.25 -19.77 5.87
N ARG A 42 18.05 -20.51 4.76
CA ARG A 42 16.79 -20.55 4.02
C ARG A 42 15.58 -20.94 4.87
N SER A 43 15.71 -21.95 5.73
CA SER A 43 14.60 -22.41 6.58
C SER A 43 14.17 -21.34 7.57
N HIS A 44 15.13 -20.65 8.19
CA HIS A 44 14.87 -19.53 9.09
C HIS A 44 14.20 -18.36 8.35
N HIS A 45 14.75 -17.96 7.21
CA HIS A 45 14.15 -16.90 6.39
C HIS A 45 12.73 -17.23 5.95
N LEU A 46 12.46 -18.48 5.54
CA LEU A 46 11.12 -18.92 5.19
C LEU A 46 10.18 -18.84 6.40
N SER A 47 10.63 -19.29 7.57
CA SER A 47 9.84 -19.19 8.81
C SER A 47 9.52 -17.75 9.18
N CYS A 48 10.50 -16.83 9.08
CA CYS A 48 10.28 -15.40 9.30
C CYS A 48 9.29 -14.81 8.30
N LEU A 49 9.41 -15.15 7.01
CA LEU A 49 8.48 -14.71 5.98
C LEU A 49 7.06 -15.20 6.28
N LEU A 50 6.89 -16.48 6.64
CA LEU A 50 5.59 -17.01 7.01
C LEU A 50 5.02 -16.26 8.23
N PHE A 51 5.81 -16.10 9.29
CA PHE A 51 5.38 -15.41 10.50
C PHE A 51 4.93 -13.97 10.24
N CYS A 52 5.64 -13.23 9.38
CA CYS A 52 5.28 -11.85 9.03
C CYS A 52 4.01 -11.76 8.16
N ASN A 53 3.60 -12.85 7.50
CA ASN A 53 2.44 -12.88 6.60
C ASN A 53 1.21 -13.54 7.21
N VAL A 54 1.32 -14.11 8.41
CA VAL A 54 0.15 -14.60 9.14
C VAL A 54 -0.70 -13.40 9.55
N VAL A 55 -1.96 -13.45 9.15
CA VAL A 55 -2.99 -12.51 9.58
C VAL A 55 -3.45 -12.89 11.00
N PRO A 56 -3.28 -12.03 12.01
CA PRO A 56 -3.84 -12.27 13.33
C PRO A 56 -5.37 -12.06 13.30
N GLU A 57 -6.08 -12.81 14.13
CA GLU A 57 -7.49 -12.50 14.40
C GLU A 57 -7.56 -11.19 15.19
N LYS A 58 -8.29 -10.22 14.62
CA LYS A 58 -8.43 -8.87 15.17
C LYS A 58 -9.87 -8.40 15.03
N ASN A 59 -10.24 -7.47 15.90
CA ASN A 59 -11.50 -6.75 15.79
C ASN A 59 -11.26 -5.39 15.14
N CYS A 60 -12.30 -4.88 14.50
CA CYS A 60 -12.34 -3.55 13.92
C CYS A 60 -12.12 -2.51 15.02
N SER A 61 -11.20 -1.57 14.76
CA SER A 61 -10.83 -0.50 15.67
C SER A 61 -11.97 0.49 15.97
N HIS A 62 -13.05 0.48 15.16
CA HIS A 62 -14.16 1.43 15.30
C HIS A 62 -15.49 0.83 15.77
N CYS A 63 -15.72 -0.47 15.59
CA CYS A 63 -17.05 -1.07 15.84
C CYS A 63 -17.02 -2.49 16.43
N THR A 64 -15.85 -3.00 16.83
CA THR A 64 -15.65 -4.33 17.45
C THR A 64 -15.96 -5.57 16.60
N SER A 65 -16.56 -5.42 15.41
CA SER A 65 -16.78 -6.51 14.46
C SER A 65 -15.47 -7.13 14.00
N PRO A 66 -15.42 -8.40 13.54
CA PRO A 66 -14.18 -8.99 13.01
C PRO A 66 -13.55 -8.14 11.91
N ALA A 67 -12.26 -7.86 12.03
CA ALA A 67 -11.51 -7.12 11.03
C ALA A 67 -11.11 -8.05 9.88
N ILE A 68 -11.32 -7.56 8.66
CA ILE A 68 -11.01 -8.27 7.42
C ILE A 68 -10.22 -7.40 6.44
N ILE A 69 -10.06 -6.11 6.77
CA ILE A 69 -9.19 -5.17 6.08
C ILE A 69 -8.15 -4.69 7.09
N ARG A 70 -6.91 -4.53 6.60
CA ARG A 70 -5.85 -3.80 7.26
C ARG A 70 -5.45 -2.61 6.40
N CYS A 71 -5.28 -1.43 6.98
CA CYS A 71 -4.79 -0.26 6.29
C CYS A 71 -3.60 0.34 7.05
N ARG A 72 -2.41 0.28 6.44
CA ARG A 72 -1.16 0.72 7.09
C ARG A 72 -1.04 2.24 7.22
N ASP A 73 -1.85 2.97 6.48
CA ASP A 73 -1.88 4.43 6.52
C ASP A 73 -2.87 4.96 7.56
N CYS A 74 -3.77 4.10 8.08
CA CYS A 74 -4.76 4.44 9.12
C CYS A 74 -4.23 4.20 10.54
N MET A 75 -2.93 4.33 10.78
CA MET A 75 -2.36 4.07 12.10
C MET A 75 -2.83 5.10 13.14
N PRO A 76 -3.08 4.68 14.40
CA PRO A 76 -2.99 3.31 14.93
C PRO A 76 -4.22 2.42 14.64
N GLU A 77 -5.33 2.97 14.14
CA GLU A 77 -6.57 2.26 13.83
C GLU A 77 -6.54 1.46 12.50
N GLU A 78 -5.50 0.64 12.32
CA GLU A 78 -5.24 -0.06 11.05
C GLU A 78 -6.25 -1.18 10.72
N TRP A 79 -7.01 -1.69 11.69
CA TRP A 79 -7.86 -2.89 11.54
C TRP A 79 -9.33 -2.53 11.35
N LEU A 80 -9.93 -2.95 10.23
CA LEU A 80 -11.26 -2.52 9.83
C LEU A 80 -12.16 -3.69 9.40
N CYS A 81 -13.45 -3.61 9.73
CA CYS A 81 -14.49 -4.40 9.07
C CYS A 81 -14.86 -3.79 7.70
N THR A 82 -15.68 -4.49 6.93
CA THR A 82 -16.16 -4.05 5.61
C THR A 82 -16.82 -2.66 5.63
N GLU A 83 -17.65 -2.38 6.62
CA GLU A 83 -18.42 -1.13 6.69
C GLU A 83 -17.54 0.06 7.09
N CYS A 84 -16.63 -0.15 8.05
CA CYS A 84 -15.71 0.89 8.51
C CYS A 84 -14.66 1.21 7.44
N ASP A 85 -14.17 0.19 6.70
CA ASP A 85 -13.32 0.37 5.53
C ASP A 85 -13.96 1.34 4.52
N ILE A 86 -15.20 1.07 4.11
CA ILE A 86 -15.91 1.92 3.13
C ILE A 86 -16.08 3.34 3.67
N HIS A 87 -16.46 3.50 4.94
CA HIS A 87 -16.69 4.82 5.53
C HIS A 87 -15.42 5.68 5.57
N ILE A 88 -14.31 5.11 6.03
CA ILE A 88 -13.03 5.81 6.19
C ILE A 88 -12.41 6.08 4.83
N HIS A 89 -12.33 5.06 3.98
CA HIS A 89 -11.63 5.15 2.72
C HIS A 89 -12.43 5.82 1.61
N LYS A 90 -13.69 6.22 1.85
CA LYS A 90 -14.35 7.22 1.01
C LYS A 90 -13.63 8.57 1.02
N LYS A 91 -13.02 8.95 2.16
CA LYS A 91 -12.23 10.19 2.29
C LYS A 91 -10.73 9.97 2.09
N HIS A 92 -10.29 8.74 2.35
CA HIS A 92 -8.89 8.33 2.29
C HIS A 92 -8.66 7.32 1.17
N THR A 93 -9.09 7.66 -0.05
CA THR A 93 -9.16 6.73 -1.19
C THR A 93 -7.79 6.20 -1.62
N LEU A 94 -6.72 6.95 -1.36
CA LEU A 94 -5.36 6.61 -1.80
C LEU A 94 -4.57 5.79 -0.78
N HIS A 95 -5.18 5.42 0.34
CA HIS A 95 -4.51 4.61 1.36
C HIS A 95 -4.24 3.18 0.88
N ASN A 96 -3.15 2.59 1.37
CA ASN A 96 -2.72 1.24 1.08
C ASN A 96 -3.48 0.24 1.95
N ARG A 97 -4.48 -0.38 1.34
CA ARG A 97 -5.37 -1.34 1.99
C ARG A 97 -4.98 -2.76 1.62
N GLU A 98 -5.07 -3.65 2.59
CA GLU A 98 -4.81 -5.07 2.47
C GLU A 98 -6.04 -5.85 2.94
N SER A 99 -6.51 -6.80 2.16
CA SER A 99 -7.48 -7.82 2.56
C SER A 99 -6.78 -8.86 3.41
N CYS A 100 -7.44 -9.26 4.49
CA CYS A 100 -7.04 -10.33 5.38
C CYS A 100 -7.76 -11.67 5.07
N ILE A 101 -8.57 -11.70 4.01
CA ILE A 101 -9.37 -12.87 3.61
C ILE A 101 -8.45 -14.05 3.26
N GLY A 102 -8.73 -15.21 3.86
CA GLY A 102 -7.95 -16.43 3.63
C GLY A 102 -6.63 -16.50 4.43
N GLY A 103 -6.46 -15.64 5.45
CA GLY A 103 -5.33 -15.72 6.38
C GLY A 103 -4.01 -15.18 5.85
N ILE A 104 -4.03 -14.50 4.71
CA ILE A 104 -2.87 -13.83 4.09
C ILE A 104 -3.25 -12.40 3.71
N TYR A 105 -2.28 -11.49 3.80
CA TYR A 105 -2.46 -10.12 3.34
C TYR A 105 -2.44 -10.05 1.80
N LYS A 106 -3.46 -9.43 1.21
CA LYS A 106 -3.52 -9.16 -0.23
C LYS A 106 -3.84 -7.69 -0.48
N PRO A 107 -3.03 -6.95 -1.25
CA PRO A 107 -3.35 -5.57 -1.60
C PRO A 107 -4.73 -5.43 -2.24
N ILE A 108 -5.43 -4.34 -1.93
CA ILE A 108 -6.74 -3.99 -2.50
C ILE A 108 -6.63 -2.62 -3.17
N GLU A 109 -6.97 -2.57 -4.45
CA GLU A 109 -7.04 -1.31 -5.20
C GLU A 109 -8.16 -0.40 -4.64
N PRO A 110 -8.05 0.94 -4.78
CA PRO A 110 -9.11 1.85 -4.36
C PRO A 110 -10.46 1.61 -5.05
N THR A 111 -10.44 1.06 -6.26
CA THR A 111 -11.57 0.65 -7.09
C THR A 111 -12.24 -0.63 -6.62
N VAL A 112 -11.76 -1.26 -5.55
CA VAL A 112 -12.32 -2.51 -5.02
C VAL A 112 -12.72 -2.30 -3.55
N CYS A 113 -13.90 -2.80 -3.17
CA CYS A 113 -14.28 -2.94 -1.77
C CYS A 113 -14.60 -4.39 -1.43
N CYS A 114 -14.52 -4.69 -0.14
CA CYS A 114 -14.94 -5.97 0.37
C CYS A 114 -16.38 -5.88 0.86
N VAL A 115 -17.21 -6.86 0.49
CA VAL A 115 -18.59 -6.98 0.93
C VAL A 115 -18.83 -8.35 1.54
N LYS A 116 -19.68 -8.40 2.57
CA LYS A 116 -20.11 -9.66 3.18
C LYS A 116 -21.29 -10.23 2.40
N GLN A 117 -21.14 -11.43 1.84
CA GLN A 117 -22.17 -12.12 1.06
C GLN A 117 -22.20 -13.60 1.40
N ASN A 118 -23.39 -14.18 1.59
CA ASN A 118 -23.61 -15.62 1.84
C ASN A 118 -22.73 -16.21 2.97
N GLY A 119 -22.48 -15.43 4.02
CA GLY A 119 -21.64 -15.86 5.15
C GLY A 119 -20.13 -15.73 4.92
N GLY A 120 -19.69 -15.37 3.72
CA GLY A 120 -18.30 -15.10 3.37
C GLY A 120 -18.04 -13.64 2.98
N TYR A 121 -16.82 -13.39 2.49
CA TYR A 121 -16.37 -12.08 2.03
C TYR A 121 -15.99 -12.16 0.55
N THR A 122 -16.47 -11.21 -0.24
CA THR A 122 -16.17 -11.10 -1.67
C THR A 122 -15.64 -9.71 -1.99
N LEU A 123 -14.69 -9.65 -2.93
CA LEU A 123 -14.17 -8.40 -3.46
C LEU A 123 -15.00 -7.98 -4.67
N VAL A 124 -15.48 -6.75 -4.66
CA VAL A 124 -16.32 -6.20 -5.73
C VAL A 124 -15.79 -4.85 -6.18
N ASN A 125 -15.98 -4.55 -7.46
CA ASN A 125 -15.62 -3.25 -8.00
C ASN A 125 -16.56 -2.17 -7.44
N GLN A 126 -15.97 -1.01 -7.17
CA GLN A 126 -16.66 0.19 -6.73
C GLN A 126 -16.13 1.41 -7.49
N VAL A 127 -16.96 2.45 -7.54
CA VAL A 127 -16.52 3.76 -8.01
C VAL A 127 -15.57 4.34 -6.97
N CYS A 128 -14.38 4.77 -7.42
CA CYS A 128 -13.44 5.51 -6.62
C CYS A 128 -13.35 6.96 -7.13
N LEU A 129 -13.65 7.93 -6.27
CA LEU A 129 -13.61 9.35 -6.61
C LEU A 129 -12.24 9.94 -6.23
N LEU A 130 -11.76 10.86 -7.06
CA LEU A 130 -10.57 11.64 -6.73
C LEU A 130 -10.82 12.49 -5.46
N PRO A 131 -9.92 12.43 -4.46
CA PRO A 131 -10.04 13.26 -3.27
C PRO A 131 -9.64 14.71 -3.64
N THR A 132 -10.64 15.54 -3.91
CA THR A 132 -10.50 16.96 -4.23
C THR A 132 -11.27 17.82 -3.24
N VAL A 133 -10.93 19.10 -3.14
CA VAL A 133 -11.71 20.05 -2.35
C VAL A 133 -13.06 20.28 -3.06
N ARG A 134 -14.17 20.05 -2.36
CA ARG A 134 -15.51 20.34 -2.88
C ARG A 134 -15.79 21.85 -2.74
N PRO A 135 -16.57 22.46 -3.64
CA PRO A 135 -17.00 23.83 -3.47
C PRO A 135 -17.81 23.95 -2.17
N VAL A 136 -17.58 25.02 -1.42
CA VAL A 136 -18.30 25.31 -0.16
C VAL A 136 -19.81 25.39 -0.42
N GLN A 137 -20.19 25.93 -1.59
CA GLN A 137 -21.57 26.04 -2.01
C GLN A 137 -21.68 25.85 -3.52
N LEU A 138 -22.50 24.88 -3.95
CA LEU A 138 -22.80 24.63 -5.36
C LEU A 138 -23.87 25.62 -5.90
N CYS A 139 -24.91 25.85 -5.11
CA CYS A 139 -26.05 26.72 -5.43
C CYS A 139 -26.77 27.12 -4.14
N THR A 140 -27.86 27.88 -4.25
CA THR A 140 -28.68 28.32 -3.09
C THR A 140 -29.79 27.34 -2.70
N CYS A 141 -29.93 26.21 -3.40
CA CYS A 141 -30.88 25.17 -3.03
C CYS A 141 -30.47 24.44 -1.74
N ASP A 142 -31.41 23.70 -1.14
CA ASP A 142 -31.16 22.83 0.00
C ASP A 142 -30.01 21.83 -0.31
N PRO A 143 -28.94 21.74 0.51
CA PRO A 143 -27.86 20.78 0.34
C PRO A 143 -28.32 19.32 0.21
N ALA A 144 -29.46 18.94 0.79
CA ALA A 144 -30.03 17.59 0.64
C ALA A 144 -30.40 17.25 -0.82
N THR A 145 -30.54 18.27 -1.68
CA THR A 145 -30.85 18.11 -3.11
C THR A 145 -29.61 17.89 -3.97
N ILE A 146 -28.41 18.04 -3.38
CA ILE A 146 -27.14 17.85 -4.06
C ILE A 146 -26.77 16.37 -4.00
N THR A 147 -26.42 15.81 -5.14
CA THR A 147 -25.87 14.44 -5.23
C THR A 147 -24.47 14.44 -5.80
N GLU A 148 -23.66 13.52 -5.30
CA GLU A 148 -22.32 13.24 -5.79
C GLU A 148 -22.32 11.95 -6.61
N SER A 149 -21.74 12.00 -7.81
CA SER A 149 -21.63 10.87 -8.73
C SER A 149 -20.26 10.82 -9.40
N ALA A 150 -19.99 9.72 -10.11
CA ALA A 150 -18.81 9.57 -10.93
C ALA A 150 -18.92 10.46 -12.18
N GLY A 151 -17.96 11.37 -12.34
CA GLY A 151 -17.77 12.14 -13.56
C GLY A 151 -16.81 11.46 -14.52
N ARG A 152 -15.91 12.25 -15.12
CA ARG A 152 -14.90 11.78 -16.08
C ARG A 152 -13.91 10.83 -15.40
N ALA A 153 -13.64 9.69 -16.04
CA ALA A 153 -12.56 8.78 -15.63
C ALA A 153 -11.19 9.44 -15.83
N ILE A 154 -10.29 9.22 -14.87
CA ILE A 154 -8.93 9.77 -14.86
C ILE A 154 -7.96 8.72 -14.31
N ILE A 155 -6.67 8.94 -14.58
CA ILE A 155 -5.59 8.15 -14.02
C ILE A 155 -4.70 9.09 -13.21
N MET A 156 -4.53 8.79 -11.91
CA MET A 156 -3.60 9.50 -11.05
C MET A 156 -2.33 8.67 -10.90
N VAL A 157 -1.18 9.26 -11.22
CA VAL A 157 0.12 8.61 -11.03
C VAL A 157 0.90 9.36 -9.96
N CYS A 158 1.27 8.68 -8.89
CA CYS A 158 2.09 9.24 -7.81
C CYS A 158 3.22 8.26 -7.41
N ILE A 159 3.96 8.59 -6.36
CA ILE A 159 5.06 7.74 -5.85
C ILE A 159 4.61 6.33 -5.44
N ASN A 160 3.33 6.15 -5.12
CA ASN A 160 2.75 4.87 -4.72
C ASN A 160 2.23 4.06 -5.91
N GLY A 161 2.28 4.62 -7.13
CA GLY A 161 1.87 3.95 -8.36
C GLY A 161 0.71 4.64 -9.07
N GLN A 162 0.00 3.84 -9.86
CA GLN A 162 -1.11 4.27 -10.70
C GLN A 162 -2.45 3.96 -10.00
N TYR A 163 -3.38 4.90 -10.09
CA TYR A 163 -4.74 4.78 -9.56
C TYR A 163 -5.77 5.19 -10.62
N ASP A 164 -6.69 4.28 -10.92
CA ASP A 164 -7.81 4.54 -11.82
C ASP A 164 -8.98 5.11 -11.00
N LEU A 165 -9.34 6.37 -11.26
CA LEU A 165 -10.29 7.15 -10.45
C LEU A 165 -11.31 7.86 -11.34
N HIS A 166 -12.30 8.47 -10.72
CA HIS A 166 -13.25 9.37 -11.39
C HIS A 166 -13.21 10.76 -10.74
N LEU A 167 -13.30 11.81 -11.54
CA LEU A 167 -13.58 13.13 -11.00
C LEU A 167 -14.96 13.14 -10.34
N PRO A 168 -15.11 13.75 -9.15
CA PRO A 168 -16.44 13.93 -8.59
C PRO A 168 -17.29 14.83 -9.49
N ASN A 169 -18.57 14.48 -9.61
CA ASN A 169 -19.59 15.31 -10.22
C ASN A 169 -20.65 15.61 -9.17
N LEU A 170 -20.79 16.88 -8.81
CA LEU A 170 -21.85 17.37 -7.95
C LEU A 170 -22.97 17.93 -8.81
N SER A 171 -24.20 17.50 -8.57
CA SER A 171 -25.38 17.97 -9.30
C SER A 171 -26.52 18.31 -8.34
N CYS A 172 -27.11 19.50 -8.47
CA CYS A 172 -28.35 19.84 -7.79
C CYS A 172 -29.55 19.30 -8.57
N LYS A 173 -30.41 18.51 -7.91
CA LYS A 173 -31.62 17.95 -8.53
C LYS A 173 -32.70 18.99 -8.87
N LEU A 174 -32.64 20.19 -8.28
CA LEU A 174 -33.65 21.23 -8.45
C LEU A 174 -33.27 22.25 -9.53
N CYS A 175 -32.14 22.94 -9.36
CA CYS A 175 -31.71 23.98 -10.28
C CYS A 175 -30.80 23.46 -11.40
N LEU A 176 -30.47 22.16 -11.39
CA LEU A 176 -29.60 21.49 -12.37
C LEU A 176 -28.18 22.05 -12.45
N THR A 177 -27.78 22.89 -11.50
CA THR A 177 -26.39 23.36 -11.39
C THR A 177 -25.48 22.16 -11.15
N GLN A 178 -24.37 22.12 -11.89
CA GLN A 178 -23.37 21.07 -11.83
C GLN A 178 -21.99 21.64 -11.53
N TRP A 179 -21.15 20.84 -10.89
CA TRP A 179 -19.74 21.12 -10.70
C TRP A 179 -18.93 19.84 -10.85
N THR A 180 -17.80 19.96 -11.52
CA THR A 180 -16.74 18.95 -11.54
C THR A 180 -15.41 19.69 -11.47
N PRO A 181 -14.37 19.13 -10.82
CA PRO A 181 -13.08 19.78 -10.74
C PRO A 181 -12.51 20.11 -12.13
N ASP A 182 -11.99 21.32 -12.28
CA ASP A 182 -11.20 21.70 -13.44
C ASP A 182 -9.70 21.48 -13.20
N MET A 183 -8.84 21.86 -14.15
CA MET A 183 -7.39 21.69 -13.99
C MET A 183 -6.81 22.56 -12.88
N SER A 184 -7.40 23.72 -12.59
CA SER A 184 -6.94 24.62 -11.54
C SER A 184 -7.26 24.09 -10.15
N ASP A 185 -8.32 23.28 -10.01
CA ASP A 185 -8.66 22.57 -8.76
C ASP A 185 -7.71 21.41 -8.44
N LEU A 186 -6.82 21.04 -9.38
CA LEU A 186 -5.95 19.84 -9.29
C LEU A 186 -4.45 20.14 -9.14
N ILE A 187 -4.04 21.41 -9.18
CA ILE A 187 -2.64 21.86 -9.17
C ILE A 187 -2.30 22.53 -7.84
#